data_AF-A0AB35RLT9-F1
#
_entry.id   AF-A0AB35RLT9-F1
#
_cell.length_a   1.000
_cell.length_b   1.000
_cell.length_c   1.000
_cell.angle_alpha   90.00
_cell.angle_beta   90.00
_cell.angle_gamma   90.00
#
_symmetry.space_group_name_H-M   'P 1'
#
loop_
_entity.id
_entity.type
_entity.pdbx_description
1 polymer ?
#
loop_
_entity_poly.entity_id
_entity_poly.type
_entity_poly.pdbx_seq_one_letter_code
_entity_poly.pdbx_strand_id
1 'polypeptide(L)'
;MIKDVKESLVELVMGDAILELLEADAPISHEALIKQLTQTLENETRASRREAILAAINEIHESIRLIGRRVKKEPLRHKHEVRPKVGEPLSFPHPSSGMNDKKH
;
A
#
# COMPACT_ATOMS: atom_id res chain seq x y z
N MET A 1 26.09 -7.81 13.37
CA MET A 1 25.43 -6.54 13.00
C MET A 1 25.26 -5.74 14.29
N ILE A 2 25.88 -4.57 14.40
CA ILE A 2 25.62 -3.65 15.51
C ILE A 2 24.43 -2.81 15.04
N LYS A 3 23.23 -3.05 15.59
CA LYS A 3 22.10 -2.12 15.39
C LYS A 3 22.47 -0.80 16.07
N ASP A 4 22.09 0.33 15.48
CA ASP A 4 22.30 1.63 16.11
C ASP A 4 21.54 1.65 17.45
N VAL A 5 22.16 2.21 18.49
CA VAL A 5 21.56 2.29 19.84
C VAL A 5 20.21 3.01 19.79
N LYS A 6 20.05 3.97 18.86
CA LYS A 6 18.79 4.68 18.67
C LYS A 6 17.69 3.79 18.08
N GLU A 7 18.01 3.02 17.03
CA GLU A 7 17.07 2.04 16.45
C GLU A 7 16.65 1.02 17.50
N SER A 8 17.61 0.55 18.30
CA SER A 8 17.31 -0.39 19.40
C SER A 8 16.36 0.20 20.44
N LEU A 9 16.44 1.51 20.71
CA LEU A 9 15.55 2.16 21.69
C LEU A 9 14.14 2.36 21.12
N VAL A 10 14.02 2.63 19.82
CA VAL A 10 12.73 2.72 19.11
C VAL A 10 12.03 1.37 19.11
N GLU A 11 12.73 0.29 18.76
CA GLU A 11 12.22 -1.09 18.83
C GLU A 11 11.75 -1.45 20.24
N LEU A 12 12.53 -1.09 21.26
CA LEU A 12 12.18 -1.35 22.67
C LEU A 12 10.90 -0.62 23.07
N VAL A 13 10.79 0.67 22.77
CA VAL A 13 9.62 1.49 23.09
C VAL A 13 8.36 0.97 22.38
N MET A 14 8.47 0.52 21.13
CA MET A 14 7.35 -0.14 20.44
C MET A 14 6.96 -1.46 21.13
N GLY A 15 7.95 -2.26 21.53
CA GLY A 15 7.73 -3.51 22.26
C GLY A 15 7.00 -3.28 23.59
N ASP A 16 7.44 -2.30 24.38
CA ASP A 16 6.82 -1.90 25.64
C ASP A 16 5.34 -1.53 25.41
N ALA A 17 5.06 -0.67 24.41
CA ALA A 17 3.70 -0.24 24.12
C ALA A 17 2.79 -1.38 23.64
N ILE A 18 3.31 -2.33 22.87
CA ILE A 18 2.56 -3.54 22.47
C ILE A 18 2.25 -4.40 23.68
N LEU A 19 3.21 -4.57 24.59
CA LEU A 19 3.04 -5.35 25.81
C LEU A 19 1.98 -4.72 26.72
N GLU A 20 2.01 -3.41 26.93
CA GLU A 20 1.01 -2.69 27.72
C GLU A 20 -0.41 -2.84 27.13
N LEU A 21 -0.56 -2.82 25.80
CA LEU A 21 -1.84 -3.07 25.15
C LEU A 21 -2.32 -4.51 25.35
N LEU A 22 -1.41 -5.49 25.27
CA LEU A 22 -1.73 -6.91 25.52
C LEU A 22 -2.16 -7.15 26.97
N GLU A 23 -1.46 -6.56 27.94
CA GLU A 23 -1.77 -6.68 29.36
C GLU A 23 -3.12 -6.04 29.71
N ALA A 24 -3.51 -4.98 29.00
CA ALA A 24 -4.79 -4.31 29.15
C ALA A 24 -5.96 -4.99 28.39
N ASP A 25 -5.73 -6.12 27.72
CA ASP A 25 -6.67 -6.77 26.79
C ASP A 25 -7.23 -5.77 25.74
N ALA A 26 -6.36 -4.85 25.29
CA ALA A 26 -6.71 -3.79 24.35
C ALA A 26 -6.42 -4.22 22.90
N PRO A 27 -7.16 -3.69 21.91
CA PRO A 27 -6.89 -4.00 20.51
C PRO A 27 -5.48 -3.59 20.06
N ILE A 28 -4.76 -4.50 19.39
CA ILE A 28 -3.47 -4.19 18.76
C ILE A 28 -3.72 -3.62 17.36
N SER A 29 -3.71 -2.30 17.25
CA SER A 29 -3.86 -1.58 15.99
C SER A 29 -2.89 -0.40 15.92
N HIS A 30 -2.65 0.16 14.72
CA HIS A 30 -1.81 1.34 14.58
C HIS A 30 -2.33 2.52 15.41
N GLU A 31 -3.65 2.71 15.47
CA GLU A 31 -4.28 3.77 16.27
C GLU A 31 -4.09 3.55 17.78
N ALA A 32 -4.28 2.31 18.24
CA ALA A 32 -4.06 1.95 19.64
C ALA A 32 -2.60 2.16 20.05
N LEU A 33 -1.65 1.78 19.19
CA LEU A 33 -0.22 2.01 19.43
C LEU A 33 0.14 3.50 19.48
N ILE A 34 -0.37 4.31 18.55
CA ILE A 34 -0.15 5.76 18.59
C ILE A 34 -0.70 6.35 19.88
N LYS A 35 -1.90 5.95 20.29
CA LYS A 35 -2.52 6.40 21.54
C LYS A 35 -1.67 6.03 22.75
N GLN A 36 -1.23 4.77 22.83
CA GLN A 36 -0.40 4.28 23.94
C GLN A 36 0.92 5.05 24.02
N LEU A 37 1.65 5.14 22.90
CA LEU A 37 2.93 5.86 22.82
C LEU A 37 2.79 7.35 23.15
N THR A 38 1.67 7.98 22.77
CA THR A 38 1.41 9.39 23.10
C THR A 38 1.21 9.57 24.61
N GLN A 39 0.49 8.67 25.26
CA GLN A 39 0.33 8.67 26.72
C GLN A 39 1.67 8.41 27.44
N THR A 40 2.49 7.51 26.91
CA THR A 40 3.85 7.28 27.44
C THR A 40 4.70 8.55 27.30
N LEU A 41 4.60 9.29 26.19
CA LEU A 41 5.38 10.51 25.94
C LEU A 41 5.04 11.65 26.92
N GLU A 42 3.77 11.77 27.31
CA GLU A 42 3.32 12.80 28.27
C GLU A 42 4.02 12.65 29.63
N ASN A 43 4.28 11.42 30.05
CA ASN A 43 4.89 11.09 31.34
C ASN A 43 6.41 10.85 31.27
N GLU A 44 6.98 10.79 30.06
CA GLU A 44 8.41 10.48 29.88
C GLU A 44 9.31 11.68 30.17
N THR A 45 10.34 11.48 31.00
CA THR A 45 11.29 12.52 31.41
C THR A 45 12.63 12.40 30.71
N ARG A 46 13.01 11.20 30.25
CA ARG A 46 14.30 10.94 29.63
C ARG A 46 14.28 11.39 28.17
N ALA A 47 15.07 12.42 27.85
CA ALA A 47 15.12 13.02 26.52
C ALA A 47 15.35 11.98 25.40
N SER A 48 16.30 11.05 25.57
CA SER A 48 16.55 10.00 24.58
C SER A 48 15.37 9.05 24.38
N ARG A 49 14.61 8.74 25.44
CA ARG A 49 13.41 7.91 25.34
C ARG A 49 12.25 8.68 24.71
N ARG A 50 12.11 9.98 25.00
CA ARG A 50 11.15 10.87 24.30
C ARG A 50 11.41 10.90 22.79
N GLU A 51 12.68 11.06 22.38
CA GLU A 51 13.06 11.02 20.97
C GLU A 51 12.70 9.67 20.32
N ALA A 52 12.96 8.56 21.01
CA ALA A 52 12.60 7.24 20.53
C ALA A 52 11.07 7.03 20.41
N ILE A 53 10.29 7.51 21.39
CA ILE A 53 8.82 7.47 21.33
C ILE A 53 8.29 8.28 20.14
N LEU A 54 8.83 9.48 19.92
CA LEU A 54 8.46 10.31 18.76
C LEU A 54 8.84 9.64 17.43
N ALA A 55 10.00 9.01 17.35
CA ALA A 55 10.42 8.25 16.18
C ALA A 55 9.49 7.05 15.92
N ALA A 56 9.14 6.28 16.95
CA ALA A 56 8.19 5.17 16.85
C ALA A 56 6.82 5.62 16.32
N ILE A 57 6.28 6.72 16.85
CA ILE A 57 5.00 7.30 16.37
C ILE A 57 5.11 7.68 14.88
N ASN A 58 6.22 8.29 14.46
CA ASN A 58 6.44 8.65 13.06
C ASN A 58 6.56 7.43 12.14
N GLU A 59 7.23 6.36 12.57
CA GLU A 59 7.33 5.11 11.81
C GLU A 59 5.95 4.49 11.58
N ILE A 60 5.08 4.51 12.60
CA ILE A 60 3.70 4.04 12.48
C ILE A 60 2.90 4.90 11.50
N HIS A 61 3.05 6.23 11.54
CA HIS A 61 2.38 7.10 10.57
C HIS A 61 2.84 6.83 9.12
N GLU A 62 4.14 6.64 8.91
CA GLU A 62 4.66 6.30 7.58
C GLU A 62 4.22 4.91 7.12
N SER A 63 4.10 3.93 8.02
CA SER A 63 3.58 2.61 7.68
C SER A 63 2.12 2.69 7.18
N ILE A 64 1.26 3.44 7.88
CA ILE A 64 -0.13 3.71 7.47
C ILE A 64 -0.14 4.38 6.08
N ARG A 65 0.70 5.39 5.87
CA ARG A 65 0.80 6.13 4.61
C ARG A 65 1.20 5.22 3.45
N LEU A 66 2.16 4.32 3.65
CA LEU A 66 2.62 3.37 2.65
C LEU A 66 1.53 2.35 2.29
N ILE A 67 0.77 1.86 3.27
CA ILE A 67 -0.39 0.99 3.04
C ILE A 67 -1.43 1.74 2.20
N GLY A 68 -1.78 2.98 2.57
CA GLY A 68 -2.72 3.80 1.82
C GLY A 68 -2.31 4.10 0.38
N ARG A 69 -1.00 4.10 0.07
CA ARG A 69 -0.48 4.21 -1.31
C ARG A 69 -0.60 2.92 -2.11
N ARG A 70 -0.48 1.74 -1.48
CA ARG A 70 -0.66 0.45 -2.18
C ARG A 70 -2.11 0.23 -2.59
N VAL A 71 -3.07 0.58 -1.74
CA VAL A 71 -4.51 0.44 -2.04
C VAL A 71 -4.93 1.29 -3.26
N LYS A 72 -4.24 2.40 -3.54
CA LYS A 72 -4.53 3.26 -4.70
C LYS A 72 -3.96 2.76 -6.03
N LYS A 73 -3.12 1.72 -6.04
CA LYS A 73 -2.44 1.22 -7.25
C LYS A 73 -3.16 0.04 -7.95
N GLU A 74 -4.34 -0.38 -7.49
CA GLU A 74 -5.13 -1.41 -8.16
C GLU A 74 -6.57 -0.89 -8.39
N PRO A 75 -7.04 -0.87 -9.65
CA PRO A 75 -7.31 -2.11 -10.36
C PRO A 75 -6.59 -2.17 -11.71
N LEU A 76 -5.64 -3.10 -11.85
CA LEU A 76 -5.27 -3.57 -13.18
C LEU A 76 -6.49 -4.34 -13.70
N ARG A 77 -7.35 -3.65 -14.45
CA ARG A 77 -8.35 -4.31 -15.28
C ARG A 77 -7.59 -5.15 -16.29
N HIS A 78 -7.52 -6.46 -16.05
CA HIS A 78 -7.37 -7.39 -17.14
C HIS A 78 -8.54 -7.16 -18.08
N LYS A 79 -8.30 -6.42 -19.16
CA LYS A 79 -9.16 -6.44 -20.33
C LYS A 79 -9.22 -7.91 -20.74
N HIS A 80 -10.30 -8.59 -20.38
CA HIS A 80 -10.63 -9.85 -21.03
C HIS A 80 -10.85 -9.48 -22.49
N GLU A 81 -9.85 -9.79 -23.30
CA GLU A 81 -9.96 -9.79 -24.75
C GLU A 81 -11.23 -10.54 -25.11
N VAL A 82 -12.08 -9.86 -25.87
CA VAL A 82 -13.26 -10.47 -26.47
C VAL A 82 -12.74 -11.58 -27.39
N ARG A 83 -12.89 -12.83 -26.96
CA ARG A 83 -12.73 -14.00 -27.83
C ARG A 83 -13.55 -13.76 -29.10
N PRO A 84 -12.99 -13.84 -30.31
CA PRO A 84 -13.82 -13.86 -31.50
C PRO A 84 -14.65 -15.14 -31.46
N LYS A 85 -15.98 -14.99 -31.53
CA LYS A 85 -16.89 -16.10 -31.80
C LYS A 85 -16.58 -16.59 -33.22
N VAL A 86 -16.27 -17.88 -33.34
CA VAL A 86 -16.16 -18.59 -34.60
C VAL A 86 -17.51 -18.47 -35.32
N GLY A 87 -17.56 -17.81 -36.48
CA GLY A 87 -18.78 -17.85 -37.30
C GLY A 87 -19.10 -16.72 -38.28
N GLU A 88 -18.23 -15.75 -38.57
CA GLU A 88 -18.53 -14.74 -39.61
C GLU A 88 -17.46 -14.73 -40.70
N PRO A 89 -17.83 -14.87 -42.00
CA PRO A 89 -16.87 -14.88 -43.09
C PRO A 89 -16.31 -13.48 -43.32
N LEU A 90 -14.97 -13.39 -43.32
CA LEU A 90 -14.21 -12.20 -43.64
C LEU A 90 -14.53 -11.74 -45.08
N SER A 91 -15.31 -10.68 -45.22
CA SER A 91 -15.49 -9.97 -46.48
C SER A 91 -14.25 -9.11 -46.76
N PHE A 92 -13.43 -9.55 -47.72
CA PHE A 92 -12.32 -8.75 -48.26
C PHE A 92 -12.87 -7.73 -49.27
N PRO A 93 -12.48 -6.45 -49.23
CA PRO A 93 -12.85 -5.50 -50.27
C PRO A 93 -12.08 -5.82 -51.56
N HIS A 94 -12.82 -6.17 -52.62
CA HIS A 94 -12.27 -6.33 -53.97
C HIS A 94 -11.79 -4.98 -54.53
N PRO A 95 -10.65 -4.92 -55.24
CA PRO A 95 -10.27 -3.74 -56.01
C PRO A 95 -11.12 -3.65 -57.28
N SER A 96 -11.91 -2.58 -57.41
CA SER A 96 -12.65 -2.28 -58.64
C SER A 96 -11.68 -1.81 -59.73
N SER A 97 -11.26 -2.73 -60.59
CA SER A 97 -10.66 -2.41 -61.89
C SER A 97 -11.78 -2.38 -62.93
N GLY A 98 -12.19 -1.18 -63.34
CA GLY A 98 -13.17 -0.97 -64.40
C GLY A 98 -12.53 -0.20 -65.56
N MET A 99 -11.85 -0.92 -66.45
CA MET A 99 -11.48 -0.42 -67.78
C MET A 99 -12.43 -1.01 -68.84
N ASN A 100 -13.22 -0.10 -69.42
CA ASN A 100 -13.63 0.04 -70.82
C ASN A 100 -14.30 -1.09 -71.63
N ASP A 101 -15.37 -0.66 -72.31
CA ASP A 101 -15.69 -0.87 -73.74
C ASP A 101 -16.12 -2.26 -74.25
N LYS A 102 -17.40 -2.41 -74.62
CA LYS A 102 -17.91 -2.33 -76.02
C LYS A 102 -19.26 -3.07 -76.22
N LYS A 103 -20.13 -2.38 -76.96
CA LYS A 103 -21.10 -2.83 -78.00
C LYS A 103 -21.99 -4.05 -77.72
N HIS A 104 -23.31 -3.86 -77.81
CA HIS A 104 -24.12 -4.30 -78.95
C HIS A 104 -25.45 -3.55 -78.99
#